data_AF-A0A1W2F2G3-F1
#
_entry.id   AF-A0A1W2F2G3-F1
#
_cell.length_a   1.000
_cell.length_b   1.000
_cell.length_c   1.000
_cell.angle_alpha   90.00
_cell.angle_beta   90.00
_cell.angle_gamma   90.00
#
_symmetry.space_group_name_H-M   'P 1'
#
loop_
_entity.id
_entity.type
_entity.pdbx_description
1 polymer ?
#
loop_
_entity_poly.entity_id
_entity_poly.type
_entity_poly.pdbx_seq_one_letter_code
_entity_poly.pdbx_strand_id
1 'polypeptide(L)'
;MDIDFFAGIARTGTVLGADAGMSPQEVQRYLGDDPWDTERDDELSWDYGLVEFFWDIKGSRFEVNLGRTTEQVPFSALAARVSLVPQEDRTYLQPTSGVVVHVRDGLVDLIVSTRGGRGGLDIPGERVPVVNAHPGFFADIVETGTVLGVDADLDPSVVRRILGDFEYDNDNGESFWWGYDIVEIFWHRRASGHGVIGSHYSVQTHRLNARNRPLLFADLEAELTRRGVSLTPLPSKPLFEEYQEYWQPESRMALTVHLPCGEVERIGSDYRQDHSQPDWGDHRAIYRSMKELVSFSPAARLRWIAKHKPAEYAWSWWMRRIRTITWRATTTDAVRNREKWVDFGYWALEQCPSLDVPAAMTAQAVAEYTANLEDAQPEMRRLPADTVVRTCLAQITGKMDRTDKSLITAASLHRHAVTDPVLLAALDSWIARRTDIPSASMPRL
;
A
#
# COMPACT_ATOMS: atom_id res chain seq x y z
N MET A 1 12.80 -29.32 24.41
CA MET A 1 12.40 -28.42 23.30
C MET A 1 12.56 -29.18 22.00
N ASP A 2 11.53 -29.12 21.16
CA ASP A 2 11.53 -29.81 19.87
C ASP A 2 12.39 -29.05 18.85
N ILE A 3 13.06 -29.78 17.96
CA ILE A 3 13.79 -29.21 16.82
C ILE A 3 12.89 -28.34 15.93
N ASP A 4 11.58 -28.61 15.91
CA ASP A 4 10.60 -27.79 15.19
C ASP A 4 10.44 -26.37 15.78
N PHE A 5 10.69 -26.19 17.08
CA PHE A 5 10.70 -24.87 17.73
C PHE A 5 11.85 -24.01 17.17
N PHE A 6 13.07 -24.54 17.16
CA PHE A 6 14.25 -23.85 16.63
C PHE A 6 14.14 -23.62 15.12
N ALA A 7 13.56 -24.58 14.38
CA ALA A 7 13.27 -24.40 12.96
C ALA A 7 12.22 -23.29 12.72
N GLY A 8 11.24 -23.15 13.62
CA GLY A 8 10.30 -22.03 13.65
C GLY A 8 11.04 -20.71 13.74
N ILE A 9 11.87 -20.53 14.77
CA ILE A 9 12.65 -19.31 15.02
C ILE A 9 13.52 -18.97 13.81
N ALA A 10 14.26 -19.93 13.27
CA ALA A 10 15.10 -19.69 12.11
C ALA A 10 14.30 -19.25 10.86
N ARG A 11 13.09 -19.76 10.66
CA ARG A 11 12.23 -19.39 9.51
C ARG A 11 11.58 -18.03 9.68
N THR A 12 11.15 -17.68 10.89
CA THR A 12 10.34 -16.48 11.14
C THR A 12 11.16 -15.29 11.60
N GLY A 13 12.34 -15.53 12.18
CA GLY A 13 13.07 -14.48 12.91
C GLY A 13 12.33 -14.02 14.16
N THR A 14 11.49 -14.88 14.75
CA THR A 14 10.70 -14.56 15.94
C THR A 14 10.76 -15.69 16.97
N VAL A 15 10.70 -15.35 18.25
CA VAL A 15 10.57 -16.28 19.38
C VAL A 15 9.25 -16.02 20.09
N LEU A 16 8.34 -16.99 20.05
CA LEU A 16 6.99 -16.87 20.65
C LEU A 16 6.22 -15.60 20.23
N GLY A 17 6.51 -15.09 19.02
CA GLY A 17 5.91 -13.87 18.48
C GLY A 17 6.74 -12.60 18.66
N ALA A 18 7.74 -12.60 19.54
CA ALA A 18 8.67 -11.49 19.70
C ALA A 18 9.80 -11.53 18.66
N ASP A 19 10.21 -10.38 18.12
CA ASP A 19 11.33 -10.29 17.16
C ASP A 19 12.36 -9.24 17.56
N ALA A 20 13.50 -9.27 16.87
CA ALA A 20 14.65 -8.43 17.18
C ALA A 20 14.38 -6.93 16.99
N GLY A 21 13.32 -6.51 16.29
CA GLY A 21 12.94 -5.11 16.11
C GLY A 21 11.97 -4.58 17.17
N MET A 22 11.49 -5.44 18.07
CA MET A 22 10.54 -5.04 19.10
C MET A 22 11.22 -4.27 20.23
N SER A 23 10.55 -3.24 20.73
CA SER A 23 10.94 -2.53 21.96
C SER A 23 10.86 -3.43 23.19
N PRO A 24 11.53 -3.08 24.31
CA PRO A 24 11.41 -3.83 25.56
C PRO A 24 9.94 -4.03 25.97
N GLN A 25 9.11 -2.99 25.90
CA GLN A 25 7.69 -3.09 26.27
C GLN A 25 6.89 -4.03 25.35
N GLU A 26 7.28 -4.19 24.09
CA GLU A 26 6.65 -5.14 23.17
C GLU A 26 7.11 -6.57 23.45
N VAL A 27 8.39 -6.79 23.68
CA VAL A 27 8.93 -8.11 24.09
C VAL A 27 8.27 -8.58 25.39
N GLN A 28 8.09 -7.67 26.35
CA GLN A 28 7.40 -7.92 27.61
C GLN A 28 5.98 -8.48 27.41
N ARG A 29 5.23 -7.99 26.41
CA ARG A 29 3.87 -8.47 26.14
C ARG A 29 3.82 -9.92 25.66
N TYR A 30 4.88 -10.39 24.99
CA TYR A 30 4.95 -11.76 24.47
C TYR A 30 5.60 -12.73 25.47
N LEU A 31 6.64 -12.29 26.17
CA LEU A 31 7.49 -13.15 27.00
C LEU A 31 7.27 -12.96 28.51
N GLY A 32 6.50 -11.96 28.91
CA GLY A 32 6.19 -11.66 30.30
C GLY A 32 7.14 -10.66 30.96
N ASP A 33 6.85 -10.39 32.24
CA ASP A 33 7.36 -9.24 32.99
C ASP A 33 8.64 -9.51 33.81
N ASP A 34 9.19 -10.73 33.76
CA ASP A 34 10.27 -11.18 34.68
C ASP A 34 11.56 -11.62 33.96
N PRO A 35 12.15 -10.81 33.05
CA PRO A 35 13.51 -11.07 32.58
C PRO A 35 14.54 -10.67 33.65
N TRP A 36 15.71 -11.30 33.61
CA TRP A 36 16.88 -10.71 34.26
C TRP A 36 17.36 -9.54 33.43
N ASP A 37 17.35 -8.34 33.99
CA ASP A 37 17.85 -7.15 33.34
C ASP A 37 19.33 -6.94 33.63
N THR A 38 20.10 -6.69 32.58
CA THR A 38 21.45 -6.15 32.72
C THR A 38 21.52 -4.87 31.90
N GLU A 39 21.70 -3.77 32.60
CA GLU A 39 21.91 -2.44 32.01
C GLU A 39 23.41 -2.11 32.09
N ARG A 40 24.05 -1.97 30.94
CA ARG A 40 25.37 -1.35 30.79
C ARG A 40 25.17 0.02 30.17
N ASP A 41 26.15 0.91 30.32
CA ASP A 41 26.06 2.32 29.88
C ASP A 41 25.59 2.53 28.43
N ASP A 42 25.71 1.52 27.56
CA ASP A 42 25.36 1.54 26.14
C ASP A 42 24.47 0.38 25.66
N GLU A 43 24.06 -0.55 26.53
CA GLU A 43 23.31 -1.76 26.17
C GLU A 43 22.33 -2.14 27.29
N LEU A 44 21.04 -2.17 26.94
CA LEU A 44 20.00 -2.81 27.74
C LEU A 44 19.88 -4.26 27.26
N SER A 45 19.88 -5.21 28.18
CA SER A 45 19.63 -6.61 27.86
C SER A 45 18.62 -7.23 28.80
N TRP A 46 17.71 -8.02 28.25
CA TRP A 46 16.70 -8.79 28.98
C TRP A 46 16.89 -10.27 28.69
N ASP A 47 17.22 -11.02 29.74
CA ASP A 47 17.45 -12.47 29.67
C ASP A 47 16.24 -13.25 30.19
N TYR A 48 15.60 -14.00 29.29
CA TYR A 48 14.50 -14.92 29.56
C TYR A 48 15.00 -16.39 29.69
N GLY A 49 16.27 -16.56 30.07
CA GLY A 49 16.96 -17.82 30.28
C GLY A 49 17.63 -18.36 29.01
N LEU A 50 16.82 -18.83 28.06
CA LEU A 50 17.32 -19.32 26.76
C LEU A 50 17.42 -18.20 25.72
N VAL A 51 16.61 -17.17 25.87
CA VAL A 51 16.43 -16.11 24.89
C VAL A 51 16.81 -14.79 25.54
N GLU A 52 17.79 -14.11 24.97
CA GLU A 52 18.23 -12.79 25.41
C GLU A 52 17.88 -11.77 24.34
N PHE A 53 17.25 -10.68 24.73
CA PHE A 53 17.05 -9.51 23.88
C PHE A 53 18.06 -8.44 24.29
N PHE A 54 18.64 -7.78 23.29
CA PHE A 54 19.58 -6.70 23.48
C PHE A 54 19.07 -5.48 22.71
N TRP A 55 19.17 -4.32 23.34
CA TRP A 55 18.92 -3.02 22.76
C TRP A 55 20.11 -2.14 23.07
N ASP A 56 20.91 -1.86 22.05
CA ASP A 56 22.06 -0.97 22.14
C ASP A 56 21.96 0.15 21.10
N ILE A 57 22.95 1.03 21.10
CA ILE A 57 23.05 2.11 20.11
C ILE A 57 23.20 1.62 18.66
N LYS A 58 23.55 0.35 18.44
CA LYS A 58 23.74 -0.30 17.14
C LYS A 58 22.47 -0.99 16.65
N GLY A 59 21.43 -1.04 17.48
CA GLY A 59 20.12 -1.58 17.15
C GLY A 59 19.66 -2.59 18.19
N SER A 60 18.73 -3.44 17.78
CA SER A 60 18.19 -4.47 18.63
C SER A 60 18.37 -5.84 18.00
N ARG A 61 18.67 -6.83 18.85
CA ARG A 61 18.88 -8.22 18.46
C ARG A 61 18.26 -9.13 19.51
N PHE A 62 17.95 -10.34 19.12
CA PHE A 62 17.81 -11.41 20.10
C PHE A 62 18.75 -12.56 19.78
N GLU A 63 19.12 -13.25 20.84
CA GLU A 63 19.99 -14.42 20.81
C GLU A 63 19.29 -15.57 21.51
N VAL A 64 19.34 -16.75 20.91
CA VAL A 64 18.92 -18.02 21.53
C VAL A 64 20.19 -18.81 21.83
N ASN A 65 20.60 -18.83 23.09
CA ASN A 65 21.88 -19.40 23.51
C ASN A 65 21.72 -20.87 23.91
N LEU A 66 21.91 -21.78 22.94
CA LEU A 66 21.73 -23.21 23.18
C LEU A 66 22.83 -23.82 24.04
N GLY A 67 24.00 -23.16 24.14
CA GLY A 67 25.07 -23.54 25.07
C GLY A 67 24.67 -23.46 26.55
N ARG A 68 23.59 -22.74 26.88
CA ARG A 68 23.01 -22.68 28.24
C ARG A 68 22.02 -23.80 28.53
N THR A 69 21.67 -24.62 27.53
CA THR A 69 20.70 -25.72 27.69
C THR A 69 21.40 -27.06 27.84
N THR A 70 20.73 -28.00 28.51
CA THR A 70 21.16 -29.40 28.57
C THR A 70 20.78 -30.18 27.31
N GLU A 71 19.92 -29.61 26.46
CA GLU A 71 19.45 -30.23 25.24
C GLU A 71 20.33 -29.85 24.04
N GLN A 72 20.90 -30.85 23.39
CA GLN A 72 21.71 -30.62 22.21
C GLN A 72 20.82 -30.57 20.97
N VAL A 73 21.04 -29.56 20.12
CA VAL A 73 20.36 -29.41 18.82
C VAL A 73 21.35 -29.74 17.70
N PRO A 74 21.28 -30.93 17.09
CA PRO A 74 22.17 -31.27 15.99
C PRO A 74 21.92 -30.34 14.79
N PHE A 75 22.98 -29.76 14.24
CA PHE A 75 22.86 -28.88 13.09
C PHE A 75 22.21 -29.59 11.90
N SER A 76 22.53 -30.87 11.70
CA SER A 76 21.92 -31.70 10.65
C SER A 76 20.40 -31.82 10.78
N ALA A 77 19.88 -31.86 12.00
CA ALA A 77 18.44 -31.94 12.25
C ALA A 77 17.73 -30.60 11.98
N LEU A 78 18.41 -29.47 12.22
CA LEU A 78 17.90 -28.13 11.93
C LEU A 78 17.93 -27.85 10.42
N ALA A 79 19.06 -28.13 9.78
CA ALA A 79 19.25 -27.96 8.33
C ALA A 79 18.30 -28.82 7.49
N ALA A 80 17.82 -29.95 8.03
CA ALA A 80 16.79 -30.76 7.38
C ALA A 80 15.40 -30.08 7.32
N ARG A 81 15.16 -29.05 8.14
CA ARG A 81 13.85 -28.37 8.28
C ARG A 81 13.84 -26.93 7.76
N VAL A 82 15.02 -26.33 7.59
CA VAL A 82 15.19 -24.92 7.22
C VAL A 82 16.30 -24.81 6.19
N SER A 83 16.05 -24.04 5.14
CA SER A 83 17.07 -23.71 4.13
C SER A 83 18.08 -22.74 4.73
N LEU A 84 19.30 -23.23 4.95
CA LEU A 84 20.40 -22.47 5.54
C LEU A 84 21.55 -22.38 4.55
N VAL A 85 22.05 -21.17 4.33
CA VAL A 85 23.16 -20.87 3.42
C VAL A 85 24.43 -20.71 4.24
N PRO A 86 25.48 -21.52 4.01
CA PRO A 86 26.74 -21.39 4.74
C PRO A 86 27.36 -20.02 4.53
N GLN A 87 27.92 -19.47 5.61
CA GLN A 87 28.70 -18.23 5.66
C GLN A 87 30.11 -18.55 6.20
N GLU A 88 30.87 -17.51 6.56
CA GLU A 88 32.18 -17.67 7.19
C GLU A 88 32.06 -18.18 8.65
N ASP A 89 33.17 -18.70 9.19
CA ASP A 89 33.30 -19.05 10.61
C ASP A 89 32.22 -19.96 11.20
N ARG A 90 31.79 -20.97 10.42
CA ARG A 90 30.78 -21.97 10.84
C ARG A 90 29.41 -21.34 11.17
N THR A 91 29.09 -20.23 10.53
CA THR A 91 27.78 -19.60 10.59
C THR A 91 26.95 -19.92 9.35
N TYR A 92 25.63 -19.90 9.51
CA TYR A 92 24.69 -20.21 8.44
C TYR A 92 23.51 -19.24 8.46
N LEU A 93 23.20 -18.66 7.31
CA LEU A 93 22.15 -17.65 7.16
C LEU A 93 20.86 -18.28 6.63
N GLN A 94 19.74 -18.00 7.28
CA GLN A 94 18.42 -18.21 6.68
C GLN A 94 18.08 -16.98 5.82
N PRO A 95 17.94 -17.11 4.48
CA PRO A 95 17.93 -15.96 3.57
C PRO A 95 16.66 -15.10 3.64
N THR A 96 15.55 -15.65 4.11
CA THR A 96 14.24 -14.97 4.20
C THR A 96 14.12 -14.15 5.48
N SER A 97 14.41 -14.74 6.63
CA SER A 97 14.33 -14.10 7.94
C SER A 97 15.59 -13.28 8.26
N GLY A 98 16.73 -13.61 7.67
CA GLY A 98 18.02 -13.05 8.03
C GLY A 98 18.61 -13.60 9.33
N VAL A 99 18.03 -14.67 9.89
CA VAL A 99 18.54 -15.32 11.08
C VAL A 99 19.88 -16.00 10.80
N VAL A 100 20.85 -15.80 11.69
CA VAL A 100 22.17 -16.42 11.64
C VAL A 100 22.23 -17.54 12.68
N VAL A 101 22.71 -18.71 12.26
CA VAL A 101 22.87 -19.90 13.10
C VAL A 101 24.36 -20.19 13.23
N HIS A 102 24.88 -20.18 14.46
CA HIS A 102 26.26 -20.55 14.76
C HIS A 102 26.34 -22.04 15.12
N VAL A 103 27.33 -22.74 14.54
CA VAL A 103 27.51 -24.18 14.73
C VAL A 103 28.88 -24.47 15.32
N ARG A 104 28.90 -25.20 16.44
CA ARG A 104 30.13 -25.70 17.10
C ARG A 104 30.03 -27.22 17.26
N ASP A 105 31.04 -27.93 16.78
CA ASP A 105 31.16 -29.40 16.88
C ASP A 105 29.92 -30.18 16.40
N GLY A 106 29.27 -29.68 15.34
CA GLY A 106 28.09 -30.29 14.75
C GLY A 106 26.77 -29.98 15.46
N LEU A 107 26.81 -29.16 16.51
CA LEU A 107 25.66 -28.69 17.28
C LEU A 107 25.40 -27.21 17.02
N VAL A 108 24.14 -26.81 17.09
CA VAL A 108 23.75 -25.39 17.09
C VAL A 108 24.13 -24.81 18.45
N ASP A 109 25.00 -23.81 18.44
CA ASP A 109 25.50 -23.13 19.65
C ASP A 109 24.69 -21.87 19.95
N LEU A 110 24.34 -21.11 18.90
CA LEU A 110 23.67 -19.82 19.00
C LEU A 110 22.76 -19.59 17.78
N ILE A 111 21.58 -19.03 17.98
CA ILE A 111 20.73 -18.48 16.92
C ILE A 111 20.57 -16.99 17.17
N VAL A 112 20.93 -16.16 16.19
CA VAL A 112 20.91 -14.70 16.31
C VAL A 112 19.96 -14.13 15.26
N SER A 113 19.05 -13.27 15.67
CA SER A 113 18.35 -12.39 14.73
C SER A 113 18.71 -10.95 15.03
N THR A 114 19.19 -10.25 14.00
CA THR A 114 19.36 -8.79 14.00
C THR A 114 18.32 -8.10 13.12
N ARG A 115 17.50 -8.88 12.40
CA ARG A 115 16.36 -8.38 11.64
C ARG A 115 15.11 -8.56 12.49
N GLY A 116 14.45 -7.46 12.83
CA GLY A 116 13.00 -7.51 13.05
C GLY A 116 12.37 -8.13 11.80
N GLY A 117 11.47 -9.10 11.96
CA GLY A 117 11.04 -9.97 10.88
C GLY A 117 10.22 -9.24 9.80
N ARG A 118 10.88 -8.46 8.92
CA ARG A 118 10.52 -8.13 7.54
C ARG A 118 11.56 -7.20 6.91
N GLY A 119 11.95 -7.50 5.68
CA GLY A 119 13.12 -6.92 5.02
C GLY A 119 13.13 -5.39 4.88
N GLY A 120 14.30 -4.80 5.15
CA GLY A 120 14.65 -3.42 4.80
C GLY A 120 15.73 -2.82 5.70
N LEU A 121 16.88 -2.48 5.10
CA LEU A 121 17.94 -1.55 5.57
C LEU A 121 19.03 -2.10 6.53
N ASP A 122 20.23 -2.30 5.96
CA ASP A 122 21.48 -1.99 6.66
C ASP A 122 21.51 -0.47 6.92
N ILE A 123 21.56 -0.07 8.19
CA ILE A 123 21.88 1.31 8.58
C ILE A 123 23.26 1.28 9.25
N PRO A 124 24.30 1.83 8.61
CA PRO A 124 25.57 2.11 9.28
C PRO A 124 25.32 3.08 10.43
N GLY A 125 25.87 2.76 11.59
CA GLY A 125 25.64 3.50 12.83
C GLY A 125 25.93 4.99 12.70
N GLU A 126 24.92 5.79 13.04
CA GLU A 126 24.97 6.92 13.95
C GLU A 126 23.53 7.37 14.22
N ARG A 127 23.07 7.22 15.47
CA ARG A 127 21.74 7.55 16.01
C ARG A 127 20.56 6.70 15.50
N VAL A 128 20.04 5.84 16.37
CA VAL A 128 18.74 5.17 16.18
C VAL A 128 17.63 6.23 16.15
N PRO A 129 16.94 6.45 15.02
CA PRO A 129 15.74 7.26 15.01
C PRO A 129 14.57 6.39 15.43
N VAL A 130 13.71 6.96 16.27
CA VAL A 130 12.31 6.52 16.38
C VAL A 130 11.76 6.38 14.95
N VAL A 131 11.36 5.16 14.58
CA VAL A 131 11.09 4.70 13.20
C VAL A 131 10.21 5.66 12.37
N ASN A 132 9.38 6.43 13.04
CA ASN A 132 8.42 7.38 12.46
C ASN A 132 9.01 8.77 12.12
N ALA A 133 10.30 9.02 12.35
CA ALA A 133 10.99 10.24 11.89
C ALA A 133 12.12 9.94 10.90
N HIS A 134 12.39 8.66 10.60
CA HIS A 134 13.44 8.30 9.66
C HIS A 134 12.99 8.51 8.21
N PRO A 135 13.73 9.25 7.37
CA PRO A 135 13.39 9.44 5.96
C PRO A 135 13.15 8.13 5.20
N GLY A 136 13.83 7.05 5.60
CA GLY A 136 13.66 5.72 4.99
C GLY A 136 12.26 5.12 5.10
N PHE A 137 11.52 5.40 6.18
CA PHE A 137 10.13 4.95 6.31
C PHE A 137 9.22 5.69 5.32
N PHE A 138 9.36 7.01 5.25
CA PHE A 138 8.58 7.84 4.32
C PHE A 138 8.95 7.60 2.86
N ALA A 139 10.23 7.33 2.58
CA ALA A 139 10.69 6.96 1.26
C ALA A 139 10.08 5.64 0.79
N ASP A 140 9.93 4.64 1.67
CA ASP A 140 9.24 3.38 1.37
C ASP A 140 7.77 3.60 1.00
N ILE A 141 7.08 4.50 1.72
CA ILE A 141 5.69 4.86 1.42
C ILE A 141 5.58 5.53 0.06
N VAL A 142 6.48 6.47 -0.26
CA VAL A 142 6.51 7.17 -1.54
C VAL A 142 6.87 6.22 -2.68
N GLU A 143 7.79 5.28 -2.47
CA GLU A 143 8.24 4.31 -3.45
C GLU A 143 7.16 3.25 -3.76
N THR A 144 6.55 2.69 -2.72
CA THR A 144 5.63 1.55 -2.86
C THR A 144 4.17 1.98 -3.01
N GLY A 145 3.85 3.19 -2.59
CA GLY A 145 2.47 3.67 -2.47
C GLY A 145 1.70 3.01 -1.33
N THR A 146 2.38 2.35 -0.38
CA THR A 146 1.76 1.61 0.71
C THR A 146 2.37 1.96 2.06
N VAL A 147 1.60 1.82 3.14
CA VAL A 147 2.10 1.87 4.51
C VAL A 147 2.20 0.44 5.03
N LEU A 148 3.41 -0.09 5.21
CA LEU A 148 3.62 -1.48 5.65
C LEU A 148 2.90 -2.52 4.75
N GLY A 149 2.80 -2.23 3.45
CA GLY A 149 2.06 -3.04 2.47
C GLY A 149 0.56 -2.74 2.36
N VAL A 150 0.01 -1.91 3.27
CA VAL A 150 -1.40 -1.49 3.25
C VAL A 150 -1.61 -0.30 2.31
N ASP A 151 -2.59 -0.40 1.42
CA ASP A 151 -3.10 0.72 0.63
C ASP A 151 -4.57 1.00 0.96
N ALA A 152 -5.09 2.14 0.49
CA ALA A 152 -6.45 2.57 0.82
C ALA A 152 -7.55 1.73 0.15
N ASP A 153 -7.20 0.88 -0.82
CA ASP A 153 -8.17 0.06 -1.55
C ASP A 153 -8.46 -1.27 -0.83
N LEU A 154 -7.73 -1.58 0.25
CA LEU A 154 -7.99 -2.75 1.08
C LEU A 154 -9.25 -2.52 1.92
N ASP A 155 -9.96 -3.61 2.16
CA ASP A 155 -11.12 -3.62 3.06
C ASP A 155 -10.67 -3.25 4.49
N PRO A 156 -11.47 -2.46 5.24
CA PRO A 156 -11.14 -2.07 6.61
C PRO A 156 -10.81 -3.28 7.51
N SER A 157 -11.48 -4.42 7.36
CA SER A 157 -11.16 -5.61 8.14
C SER A 157 -9.75 -6.15 7.88
N VAL A 158 -9.27 -6.06 6.64
CA VAL A 158 -7.90 -6.41 6.25
C VAL A 158 -6.91 -5.42 6.83
N VAL A 159 -7.21 -4.13 6.74
CA VAL A 159 -6.37 -3.07 7.33
C VAL A 159 -6.25 -3.24 8.83
N ARG A 160 -7.35 -3.48 9.56
CA ARG A 160 -7.33 -3.74 11.00
C ARG A 160 -6.54 -4.99 11.37
N ARG A 161 -6.66 -6.08 10.60
CA ARG A 161 -5.85 -7.29 10.81
C ARG A 161 -4.35 -7.02 10.67
N ILE A 162 -3.98 -6.11 9.76
CA ILE A 162 -2.58 -5.80 9.48
C ILE A 162 -2.05 -4.79 10.49
N LEU A 163 -2.63 -3.59 10.53
CA LEU A 163 -2.15 -2.45 11.33
C LEU A 163 -2.57 -2.49 12.80
N GLY A 164 -3.49 -3.39 13.17
CA GLY A 164 -4.07 -3.48 14.50
C GLY A 164 -5.29 -2.56 14.68
N ASP A 165 -5.60 -2.25 15.94
CA ASP A 165 -6.67 -1.33 16.29
C ASP A 165 -6.29 0.12 15.96
N PHE A 166 -7.24 0.87 15.40
CA PHE A 166 -7.11 2.29 15.14
C PHE A 166 -7.31 3.10 16.44
N GLU A 167 -6.75 4.30 16.49
CA GLU A 167 -6.82 5.19 17.65
C GLU A 167 -8.08 6.05 17.65
N TYR A 168 -8.52 6.45 16.47
CA TYR A 168 -9.75 7.21 16.28
C TYR A 168 -10.40 6.85 14.94
N ASP A 169 -11.71 6.98 14.90
CA ASP A 169 -12.51 6.93 13.68
C ASP A 169 -13.33 8.20 13.53
N ASN A 170 -13.70 8.50 12.29
CA ASN A 170 -14.71 9.49 11.99
C ASN A 170 -15.65 8.91 10.93
N ASP A 171 -16.95 9.09 11.15
CA ASP A 171 -18.01 8.61 10.25
C ASP A 171 -18.88 9.80 9.81
N ASN A 172 -18.81 10.13 8.51
CA ASN A 172 -19.62 11.17 7.86
C ASN A 172 -20.80 10.55 7.08
N GLY A 173 -21.24 9.34 7.42
CA GLY A 173 -22.30 8.61 6.74
C GLY A 173 -21.79 7.90 5.48
N GLU A 174 -21.66 8.63 4.38
CA GLU A 174 -21.23 8.06 3.09
C GLU A 174 -19.73 7.75 3.05
N SER A 175 -18.93 8.51 3.80
CA SER A 175 -17.49 8.33 3.92
C SER A 175 -17.08 8.20 5.38
N PHE A 176 -16.06 7.40 5.66
CA PHE A 176 -15.47 7.28 6.98
C PHE A 176 -13.96 7.04 6.86
N TRP A 177 -13.22 7.25 7.95
CA TRP A 177 -11.80 6.97 7.99
C TRP A 177 -11.34 6.54 9.36
N TRP A 178 -10.21 5.84 9.38
CA TRP A 178 -9.54 5.39 10.59
C TRP A 178 -8.15 6.02 10.70
N GLY A 179 -7.81 6.46 11.90
CA GLY A 179 -6.52 7.04 12.25
C GLY A 179 -5.64 6.05 13.02
N TYR A 180 -4.41 5.89 12.55
CA TYR A 180 -3.33 5.13 13.15
C TYR A 180 -2.18 6.10 13.45
N ASP A 181 -2.40 7.00 14.42
CA ASP A 181 -1.52 8.12 14.78
C ASP A 181 -1.28 9.12 13.63
N ILE A 182 -0.21 8.98 12.84
CA ILE A 182 0.04 9.88 11.69
C ILE A 182 -0.59 9.40 10.39
N VAL A 183 -1.09 8.16 10.33
CA VAL A 183 -1.68 7.57 9.13
C VAL A 183 -3.21 7.61 9.20
N GLU A 184 -3.86 8.14 8.19
CA GLU A 184 -5.32 8.16 8.05
C GLU A 184 -5.72 7.45 6.77
N ILE A 185 -6.64 6.49 6.84
CA ILE A 185 -7.11 5.73 5.68
C ILE A 185 -8.61 5.93 5.51
N PHE A 186 -9.04 6.32 4.31
CA PHE A 186 -10.37 6.80 4.00
C PHE A 186 -11.11 5.84 3.07
N TRP A 187 -12.39 5.61 3.36
CA TRP A 187 -13.29 4.78 2.57
C TRP A 187 -14.63 5.46 2.31
N HIS A 188 -15.34 4.97 1.31
CA HIS A 188 -16.75 5.28 1.04
C HIS A 188 -17.60 4.03 1.20
N ARG A 189 -18.75 4.14 1.85
CA ARG A 189 -19.75 3.07 1.90
C ARG A 189 -20.44 2.99 0.54
N ARG A 190 -20.62 1.77 0.04
CA ARG A 190 -21.40 1.55 -1.17
C ARG A 190 -22.88 1.71 -0.85
N ALA A 191 -23.59 2.55 -1.60
CA ALA A 191 -25.03 2.76 -1.42
C ALA A 191 -25.85 1.47 -1.63
N SER A 192 -25.33 0.53 -2.43
CA SER A 192 -25.90 -0.82 -2.57
C SER A 192 -25.77 -1.72 -1.34
N GLY A 193 -24.97 -1.33 -0.34
CA GLY A 193 -24.66 -2.13 0.84
C GLY A 193 -23.64 -3.25 0.61
N HIS A 194 -23.02 -3.32 -0.58
CA HIS A 194 -22.04 -4.35 -0.95
C HIS A 194 -20.61 -4.04 -0.48
N GLY A 195 -20.46 -3.49 0.72
CA GLY A 195 -19.17 -3.17 1.33
C GLY A 195 -18.73 -1.73 1.15
N VAL A 196 -17.42 -1.52 1.01
CA VAL A 196 -16.79 -0.19 0.95
C VAL A 196 -15.82 -0.07 -0.21
N ILE A 197 -15.52 1.17 -0.60
CA ILE A 197 -14.57 1.51 -1.67
C ILE A 197 -13.46 2.37 -1.06
N GLY A 198 -12.21 2.00 -1.31
CA GLY A 198 -11.06 2.83 -0.97
C GLY A 198 -11.13 4.21 -1.60
N SER A 199 -10.83 5.23 -0.81
CA SER A 199 -10.76 6.63 -1.27
C SER A 199 -9.31 7.03 -1.47
N HIS A 200 -8.56 7.09 -0.37
CA HIS A 200 -7.15 7.48 -0.29
C HIS A 200 -6.65 7.21 1.14
N TYR A 201 -5.35 7.34 1.35
CA TYR A 201 -4.77 7.52 2.67
C TYR A 201 -3.88 8.77 2.71
N SER A 202 -3.57 9.23 3.91
CA SER A 202 -2.61 10.30 4.16
C SER A 202 -1.73 9.99 5.36
N VAL A 203 -0.48 10.40 5.27
CA VAL A 203 0.49 10.44 6.34
C VAL A 203 0.69 11.91 6.71
N GLN A 204 0.20 12.30 7.87
CA GLN A 204 0.15 13.67 8.38
C GLN A 204 1.48 14.03 9.05
N THR A 205 2.54 14.20 8.26
CA THR A 205 3.92 14.38 8.76
C THR A 205 4.12 15.68 9.55
N HIS A 206 3.26 16.69 9.37
CA HIS A 206 3.24 17.88 10.24
C HIS A 206 3.01 17.54 11.73
N ARG A 207 2.37 16.39 12.05
CA ARG A 207 2.21 15.92 13.44
C ARG A 207 3.55 15.48 14.07
N LEU A 208 4.59 15.28 13.28
CA LEU A 208 5.95 15.05 13.79
C LEU A 208 6.59 16.36 14.28
N ASN A 209 6.29 17.49 13.63
CA ASN A 209 6.77 18.80 14.05
C ASN A 209 6.22 19.20 15.43
N ALA A 210 4.94 18.90 15.70
CA ALA A 210 4.36 19.08 17.03
C ALA A 210 5.12 18.33 18.15
N ARG A 211 5.96 17.35 17.79
CA ARG A 211 6.83 16.57 18.68
C ARG A 211 8.32 16.95 18.54
N ASN A 212 8.63 18.12 17.94
CA ASN A 212 9.97 18.62 17.62
C ASN A 212 10.81 17.65 16.75
N ARG A 213 10.19 16.96 15.80
CA ARG A 213 10.85 16.00 14.89
C ARG A 213 10.38 16.16 13.44
N PRO A 214 10.53 17.35 12.82
CA PRO A 214 10.05 17.56 11.46
C PRO A 214 10.72 16.62 10.46
N LEU A 215 9.94 16.14 9.47
CA LEU A 215 10.49 15.46 8.30
C LEU A 215 10.90 16.53 7.28
N LEU A 216 12.20 16.72 7.09
CA LEU A 216 12.70 17.66 6.10
C LEU A 216 12.65 17.06 4.69
N PHE A 217 12.23 17.85 3.72
CA PHE A 217 12.15 17.42 2.33
C PHE A 217 13.52 17.06 1.77
N ALA A 218 14.58 17.79 2.13
CA ALA A 218 15.94 17.50 1.69
C ALA A 218 16.41 16.09 2.12
N ASP A 219 16.06 15.67 3.34
CA ASP A 219 16.42 14.33 3.85
C ASP A 219 15.63 13.23 3.14
N LEU A 220 14.34 13.46 2.90
CA LEU A 220 13.48 12.56 2.14
C LEU A 220 13.92 12.44 0.67
N GLU A 221 14.23 13.57 0.03
CA GLU A 221 14.69 13.62 -1.36
C GLU A 221 16.04 12.92 -1.54
N ALA A 222 16.97 13.11 -0.60
CA ALA A 222 18.25 12.40 -0.62
C ALA A 222 18.07 10.88 -0.54
N GLU A 223 17.17 10.42 0.35
CA GLU A 223 16.85 9.00 0.49
C GLU A 223 16.14 8.44 -0.75
N LEU A 224 15.18 9.16 -1.32
CA LEU A 224 14.51 8.78 -2.57
C LEU A 224 15.50 8.69 -3.74
N THR A 225 16.40 9.67 -3.84
CA THR A 225 17.47 9.69 -4.86
C THR A 225 18.39 8.48 -4.70
N ARG A 226 18.78 8.13 -3.48
CA ARG A 226 19.58 6.93 -3.18
C ARG A 226 18.90 5.65 -3.66
N ARG A 227 17.56 5.59 -3.62
CA ARG A 227 16.75 4.46 -4.11
C ARG A 227 16.42 4.52 -5.59
N GLY A 228 16.79 5.59 -6.29
CA GLY A 228 16.43 5.81 -7.69
C GLY A 228 14.97 6.20 -7.91
N VAL A 229 14.28 6.67 -6.86
CA VAL A 229 12.89 7.13 -6.93
C VAL A 229 12.89 8.62 -7.25
N SER A 230 12.27 8.99 -8.37
CA SER A 230 12.19 10.38 -8.82
C SER A 230 10.85 11.02 -8.45
N LEU A 231 10.89 12.31 -8.11
CA LEU A 231 9.71 13.14 -7.89
C LEU A 231 9.60 14.20 -8.98
N THR A 232 8.37 14.46 -9.43
CA THR A 232 8.07 15.53 -10.38
C THR A 232 7.35 16.67 -9.65
N PRO A 233 7.88 17.91 -9.64
CA PRO A 233 7.18 19.04 -9.06
C PRO A 233 5.91 19.34 -9.86
N LEU A 234 4.80 19.56 -9.17
CA LEU A 234 3.53 19.96 -9.77
C LEU A 234 3.41 21.48 -9.86
N PRO A 235 2.65 22.02 -10.82
CA PRO A 235 2.39 23.46 -10.88
C PRO A 235 1.81 23.97 -9.55
N SER A 236 2.42 24.99 -8.97
CA SER A 236 1.96 25.60 -7.72
C SER A 236 0.53 26.12 -7.89
N LYS A 237 -0.33 25.83 -6.91
CA LYS A 237 -1.71 26.32 -6.88
C LYS A 237 -1.72 27.76 -6.31
N PRO A 238 -2.43 28.72 -6.92
CA PRO A 238 -2.41 30.13 -6.49
C PRO A 238 -2.84 30.39 -5.04
N LEU A 239 -3.59 29.47 -4.43
CA LEU A 239 -4.05 29.61 -3.03
C LEU A 239 -3.05 29.01 -2.01
N PHE A 240 -1.96 28.41 -2.48
CA PHE A 240 -1.01 27.67 -1.66
C PHE A 240 0.43 28.03 -2.06
N GLU A 241 0.74 29.32 -2.22
CA GLU A 241 2.06 29.81 -2.68
C GLU A 241 3.21 29.44 -1.73
N GLU A 242 2.90 29.16 -0.46
CA GLU A 242 3.87 28.69 0.55
C GLU A 242 4.14 27.17 0.45
N TYR A 243 3.47 26.47 -0.47
CA TYR A 243 3.57 25.02 -0.62
C TYR A 243 3.98 24.60 -2.03
N GLN A 244 4.79 23.56 -2.09
CA GLN A 244 5.13 22.85 -3.32
C GLN A 244 4.61 21.41 -3.25
N GLU A 245 3.81 21.02 -4.24
CA GLU A 245 3.40 19.62 -4.40
C GLU A 245 4.40 18.87 -5.29
N TYR A 246 4.75 17.65 -4.93
CA TYR A 246 5.57 16.73 -5.72
C TYR A 246 4.79 15.45 -6.00
N TRP A 247 5.06 14.81 -7.13
CA TRP A 247 4.38 13.61 -7.59
C TRP A 247 5.35 12.48 -7.93
N GLN A 248 5.05 11.28 -7.42
CA GLN A 248 5.68 10.02 -7.79
C GLN A 248 4.70 9.25 -8.69
N PRO A 249 4.96 9.10 -10.00
CA PRO A 249 3.98 8.59 -10.96
C PRO A 249 3.75 7.07 -10.90
N GLU A 250 4.76 6.28 -10.57
CA GLU A 250 4.68 4.82 -10.51
C GLU A 250 3.79 4.34 -9.34
N SER A 251 3.98 4.92 -8.16
CA SER A 251 3.27 4.61 -6.91
C SER A 251 2.02 5.47 -6.72
N ARG A 252 1.89 6.57 -7.48
CA ARG A 252 0.80 7.55 -7.42
C ARG A 252 0.71 8.27 -6.08
N MET A 253 1.87 8.67 -5.56
CA MET A 253 2.00 9.37 -4.30
C MET A 253 2.27 10.86 -4.53
N ALA A 254 1.56 11.69 -3.78
CA ALA A 254 1.76 13.13 -3.73
C ALA A 254 2.39 13.53 -2.39
N LEU A 255 3.32 14.47 -2.43
CA LEU A 255 3.94 15.07 -1.26
C LEU A 255 3.64 16.56 -1.26
N THR A 256 3.32 17.13 -0.10
CA THR A 256 3.15 18.56 0.09
C THR A 256 4.28 19.07 0.98
N VAL A 257 5.07 20.02 0.46
CA VAL A 257 6.24 20.58 1.14
C VAL A 257 5.98 22.05 1.45
N HIS A 258 6.14 22.44 2.71
CA HIS A 258 6.07 23.83 3.14
C HIS A 258 7.41 24.52 2.83
N LEU A 259 7.41 25.43 1.84
CA LEU A 259 8.61 26.06 1.31
C LEU A 259 9.41 26.90 2.33
N PRO A 260 8.79 27.71 3.22
CA PRO A 260 9.53 28.54 4.17
C PRO A 260 10.46 27.77 5.12
N CYS A 261 10.09 26.55 5.53
CA CYS A 261 10.92 25.72 6.43
C CYS A 261 11.42 24.41 5.81
N GLY A 262 11.00 24.08 4.59
CA GLY A 262 11.41 22.86 3.88
C GLY A 262 10.84 21.57 4.48
N GLU A 263 9.78 21.66 5.29
CA GLU A 263 9.16 20.51 5.93
C GLU A 263 8.16 19.82 5.00
N VAL A 264 8.14 18.49 5.02
CA VAL A 264 7.07 17.70 4.43
C VAL A 264 5.86 17.79 5.36
N GLU A 265 4.77 18.37 4.89
CA GLU A 265 3.54 18.54 5.67
C GLU A 265 2.64 17.30 5.62
N ARG A 266 2.59 16.68 4.43
CA ARG A 266 1.74 15.53 4.14
C ARG A 266 2.34 14.68 3.02
N ILE A 267 2.19 13.36 3.16
CA ILE A 267 2.32 12.40 2.07
C ILE A 267 0.96 11.76 1.87
N GLY A 268 0.45 11.68 0.64
CA GLY A 268 -0.90 11.19 0.39
C GLY A 268 -0.95 10.39 -0.89
N SER A 269 -1.77 9.35 -0.87
CA SER A 269 -2.11 8.68 -2.11
C SER A 269 -3.13 9.51 -2.87
N ASP A 270 -2.77 10.03 -4.04
CA ASP A 270 -3.73 10.75 -4.89
C ASP A 270 -4.20 9.85 -6.03
N TYR A 271 -4.82 8.72 -5.67
CA TYR A 271 -5.12 7.63 -6.60
C TYR A 271 -6.02 8.02 -7.78
N ARG A 272 -6.74 9.15 -7.67
CA ARG A 272 -7.69 9.60 -8.69
C ARG A 272 -7.19 10.80 -9.47
N GLN A 273 -6.08 11.43 -9.13
CA GLN A 273 -5.47 12.48 -9.93
C GLN A 273 -4.17 11.97 -10.54
N ASP A 274 -4.12 11.93 -11.86
CA ASP A 274 -2.88 11.68 -12.57
C ASP A 274 -2.28 13.05 -12.88
N HIS A 275 -1.38 13.49 -12.01
CA HIS A 275 -0.74 14.79 -12.08
C HIS A 275 0.36 14.87 -13.13
N SER A 276 0.73 13.74 -13.75
CA SER A 276 1.63 13.72 -14.91
C SER A 276 0.97 14.26 -16.18
N GLN A 277 -0.33 14.54 -16.14
CA GLN A 277 -1.10 14.97 -17.30
C GLN A 277 -1.06 16.50 -17.46
N PRO A 278 -0.99 16.99 -18.72
CA PRO A 278 -1.20 18.40 -19.02
C PRO A 278 -2.50 18.92 -18.40
N ASP A 279 -2.54 20.21 -18.03
CA ASP A 279 -3.82 20.86 -17.75
C ASP A 279 -4.67 20.82 -19.03
N TRP A 280 -5.61 19.86 -19.07
CA TRP A 280 -6.51 19.65 -20.19
C TRP A 280 -7.62 20.71 -20.27
N GLY A 281 -7.52 21.75 -19.47
CA GLY A 281 -8.33 22.97 -19.50
C GLY A 281 -9.49 22.97 -18.52
N ASP A 282 -10.22 24.09 -18.54
CA ASP A 282 -11.37 24.34 -17.69
C ASP A 282 -12.38 23.17 -17.72
N HIS A 283 -12.63 22.58 -16.55
CA HIS A 283 -13.61 21.51 -16.36
C HIS A 283 -14.99 21.87 -16.95
N ARG A 284 -15.39 23.16 -16.89
CA ARG A 284 -16.65 23.62 -17.48
C ARG A 284 -16.66 23.52 -19.01
N ALA A 285 -15.52 23.79 -19.66
CA ALA A 285 -15.37 23.65 -21.10
C ALA A 285 -15.44 22.18 -21.53
N ILE A 286 -14.75 21.28 -20.80
CA ILE A 286 -14.83 19.83 -21.02
C ILE A 286 -16.28 19.36 -20.89
N TYR A 287 -16.94 19.69 -19.78
CA TYR A 287 -18.34 19.32 -19.55
C TYR A 287 -19.27 19.82 -20.66
N ARG A 288 -19.14 21.07 -21.10
CA ARG A 288 -19.95 21.62 -22.19
C ARG A 288 -19.79 20.81 -23.48
N SER A 289 -18.56 20.47 -23.84
CA SER A 289 -18.29 19.65 -25.04
C SER A 289 -18.92 18.27 -24.93
N MET A 290 -18.81 17.59 -23.78
CA MET A 290 -19.42 16.27 -23.58
C MET A 290 -20.94 16.32 -23.62
N LYS A 291 -21.54 17.40 -23.10
CA LYS A 291 -22.99 17.64 -23.15
C LYS A 291 -23.51 17.83 -24.59
N GLU A 292 -22.69 18.34 -25.50
CA GLU A 292 -23.04 18.39 -26.92
C GLU A 292 -22.90 16.99 -27.55
N LEU A 293 -21.78 16.30 -27.28
CA LEU A 293 -21.46 14.99 -27.86
C LEU A 293 -22.44 13.88 -27.48
N VAL A 294 -23.05 13.92 -26.31
CA VAL A 294 -24.06 12.92 -25.91
C VAL A 294 -25.23 12.88 -26.90
N SER A 295 -25.53 13.98 -27.59
CA SER A 295 -26.60 14.06 -28.61
C SER A 295 -26.13 13.72 -30.02
N PHE A 296 -24.83 13.53 -30.25
CA PHE A 296 -24.28 13.20 -31.56
C PHE A 296 -24.48 11.72 -31.90
N SER A 297 -24.55 11.41 -33.19
CA SER A 297 -24.45 10.02 -33.66
C SER A 297 -23.04 9.47 -33.43
N PRO A 298 -22.85 8.14 -33.33
CA PRO A 298 -21.52 7.53 -33.16
C PRO A 298 -20.49 8.03 -34.18
N ALA A 299 -20.86 8.11 -35.46
CA ALA A 299 -19.98 8.61 -36.52
C ALA A 299 -19.59 10.09 -36.33
N ALA A 300 -20.51 10.94 -35.85
CA ALA A 300 -20.21 12.34 -35.57
C ALA A 300 -19.29 12.50 -34.36
N ARG A 301 -19.44 11.65 -33.33
CA ARG A 301 -18.53 11.62 -32.17
C ARG A 301 -17.11 11.23 -32.60
N LEU A 302 -16.95 10.21 -33.44
CA LEU A 302 -15.64 9.81 -33.97
C LEU A 302 -14.95 10.94 -34.76
N ARG A 303 -15.70 11.64 -35.63
CA ARG A 303 -15.17 12.83 -36.33
C ARG A 303 -14.75 13.93 -35.38
N TRP A 304 -15.51 14.14 -34.30
CA TRP A 304 -15.15 15.12 -33.28
C TRP A 304 -13.86 14.72 -32.56
N ILE A 305 -13.71 13.45 -32.17
CA ILE A 305 -12.48 12.93 -31.54
C ILE A 305 -11.29 13.15 -32.48
N ALA A 306 -11.40 12.75 -33.75
CA ALA A 306 -10.32 12.93 -34.73
C ALA A 306 -9.89 14.39 -34.90
N LYS A 307 -10.83 15.34 -34.76
CA LYS A 307 -10.56 16.77 -34.87
C LYS A 307 -9.91 17.38 -33.61
N HIS A 308 -10.24 16.89 -32.42
CA HIS A 308 -9.88 17.56 -31.15
C HIS A 308 -8.86 16.79 -30.31
N LYS A 309 -8.56 15.53 -30.62
CA LYS A 309 -7.55 14.79 -29.87
C LYS A 309 -6.18 15.46 -30.07
N PRO A 310 -5.38 15.61 -29.00
CA PRO A 310 -4.02 16.10 -29.11
C PRO A 310 -3.14 15.08 -29.84
N ALA A 311 -2.02 15.54 -30.39
CA ALA A 311 -1.03 14.67 -31.03
C ALA A 311 -0.33 13.77 -30.00
N GLU A 312 -0.01 14.33 -28.83
CA GLU A 312 0.59 13.63 -27.70
C GLU A 312 -0.43 13.45 -26.57
N TYR A 313 -0.28 12.39 -25.79
CA TYR A 313 -1.14 12.10 -24.63
C TYR A 313 -2.64 11.99 -24.96
N ALA A 314 -2.99 11.52 -26.17
CA ALA A 314 -4.38 11.32 -26.59
C ALA A 314 -5.16 10.40 -25.63
N TRP A 315 -4.52 9.36 -25.11
CA TRP A 315 -5.13 8.43 -24.14
C TRP A 315 -5.56 9.15 -22.87
N SER A 316 -4.72 10.04 -22.33
CA SER A 316 -4.95 10.70 -21.05
C SER A 316 -6.00 11.82 -21.18
N TRP A 317 -5.91 12.58 -22.27
CA TRP A 317 -6.94 13.50 -22.74
C TRP A 317 -8.32 12.85 -22.83
N TRP A 318 -8.38 11.61 -23.32
CA TRP A 318 -9.62 10.85 -23.45
C TRP A 318 -10.14 10.35 -22.11
N MET A 319 -9.27 9.79 -21.26
CA MET A 319 -9.63 9.34 -19.93
C MET A 319 -10.20 10.47 -19.06
N ARG A 320 -9.68 11.69 -19.19
CA ARG A 320 -10.26 12.88 -18.53
C ARG A 320 -11.71 13.13 -18.95
N ARG A 321 -12.02 12.95 -20.23
CA ARG A 321 -13.39 13.11 -20.79
C ARG A 321 -14.31 11.98 -20.37
N ILE A 322 -13.82 10.73 -20.38
CA ILE A 322 -14.55 9.58 -19.85
C ILE A 322 -14.97 9.85 -18.41
N ARG A 323 -14.06 10.32 -17.53
CA ARG A 323 -14.40 10.66 -16.14
C ARG A 323 -15.52 11.69 -16.04
N THR A 324 -15.53 12.73 -16.88
CA THR A 324 -16.63 13.70 -16.92
C THR A 324 -17.95 13.07 -17.37
N ILE A 325 -17.91 12.19 -18.38
CA ILE A 325 -19.09 11.48 -18.90
C ILE A 325 -19.66 10.53 -17.83
N THR A 326 -18.82 9.69 -17.24
CA THR A 326 -19.22 8.69 -16.25
C THR A 326 -19.70 9.34 -14.97
N TRP A 327 -19.00 10.37 -14.47
CA TRP A 327 -19.46 11.16 -13.32
C TRP A 327 -20.85 11.76 -13.56
N ARG A 328 -21.11 12.29 -14.77
CA ARG A 328 -22.43 12.83 -15.09
C ARG A 328 -23.51 11.74 -15.17
N ALA A 329 -23.15 10.54 -15.58
CA ALA A 329 -24.08 9.40 -15.60
C ALA A 329 -24.38 8.85 -14.19
N THR A 330 -23.46 9.00 -13.23
CA THR A 330 -23.55 8.43 -11.88
C THR A 330 -23.79 9.45 -10.76
N THR A 331 -23.88 10.75 -11.03
CA THR A 331 -24.23 11.74 -9.98
C THR A 331 -25.64 11.46 -9.41
N THR A 332 -25.86 11.72 -8.13
CA THR A 332 -27.17 11.59 -7.49
C THR A 332 -28.16 12.68 -7.93
N ASP A 333 -27.67 13.81 -8.47
CA ASP A 333 -28.49 14.92 -8.96
C ASP A 333 -29.45 14.50 -10.08
N ALA A 334 -30.57 15.22 -10.25
CA ALA A 334 -31.42 15.01 -11.43
C ALA A 334 -30.68 15.34 -12.75
N VAL A 335 -30.49 14.32 -13.59
CA VAL A 335 -29.84 14.42 -14.91
C VAL A 335 -30.87 14.13 -16.00
N ARG A 336 -31.15 15.12 -16.85
CA ARG A 336 -32.03 14.93 -18.01
C ARG A 336 -31.38 13.95 -19.01
N ASN A 337 -32.16 12.98 -19.48
CA ASN A 337 -31.74 11.93 -20.42
C ASN A 337 -30.52 11.14 -19.91
N ARG A 338 -30.52 10.75 -18.64
CA ARG A 338 -29.42 10.02 -18.00
C ARG A 338 -29.05 8.75 -18.76
N GLU A 339 -30.04 8.03 -19.30
CA GLU A 339 -29.87 6.83 -20.11
C GLU A 339 -28.92 7.08 -21.31
N LYS A 340 -28.99 8.27 -21.94
CA LYS A 340 -28.08 8.63 -23.03
C LYS A 340 -26.65 8.85 -22.54
N TRP A 341 -26.47 9.39 -21.32
CA TRP A 341 -25.16 9.50 -20.70
C TRP A 341 -24.61 8.12 -20.34
N VAL A 342 -25.47 7.20 -19.88
CA VAL A 342 -25.09 5.82 -19.59
C VAL A 342 -24.51 5.15 -20.83
N ASP A 343 -25.26 5.15 -21.93
CA ASP A 343 -24.84 4.59 -23.20
C ASP A 343 -23.62 5.31 -23.79
N PHE A 344 -23.54 6.63 -23.61
CA PHE A 344 -22.37 7.41 -24.06
C PHE A 344 -21.11 7.05 -23.27
N GLY A 345 -21.21 6.78 -21.96
CA GLY A 345 -20.10 6.32 -21.13
C GLY A 345 -19.53 4.99 -21.60
N TYR A 346 -20.39 3.99 -21.84
CA TYR A 346 -19.95 2.69 -22.36
C TYR A 346 -19.38 2.82 -23.78
N TRP A 347 -20.04 3.57 -24.67
CA TRP A 347 -19.51 3.85 -26.00
C TRP A 347 -18.13 4.52 -25.95
N ALA A 348 -17.92 5.46 -25.01
CA ALA A 348 -16.65 6.17 -24.88
C ALA A 348 -15.52 5.25 -24.40
N LEU A 349 -15.82 4.33 -23.48
CA LEU A 349 -14.91 3.28 -23.02
C LEU A 349 -14.57 2.28 -24.14
N GLU A 350 -15.51 1.95 -25.02
CA GLU A 350 -15.25 1.13 -26.21
C GLU A 350 -14.27 1.79 -27.19
N GLN A 351 -14.12 3.11 -27.16
CA GLN A 351 -13.17 3.82 -28.04
C GLN A 351 -11.74 3.85 -27.51
N CYS A 352 -11.52 3.43 -26.25
CA CYS A 352 -10.21 3.44 -25.59
C CYS A 352 -9.07 2.82 -26.44
N PRO A 353 -9.25 1.63 -27.07
CA PRO A 353 -8.19 1.03 -27.88
C PRO A 353 -7.77 1.88 -29.09
N SER A 354 -8.70 2.65 -29.68
CA SER A 354 -8.41 3.53 -30.83
C SER A 354 -7.64 4.82 -30.46
N LEU A 355 -7.48 5.06 -29.16
CA LEU A 355 -6.81 6.22 -28.57
C LEU A 355 -5.62 5.80 -27.71
N ASP A 356 -5.13 4.57 -27.91
CA ASP A 356 -3.95 4.00 -27.25
C ASP A 356 -4.07 3.97 -25.71
N VAL A 357 -5.29 3.94 -25.18
CA VAL A 357 -5.52 3.76 -23.74
C VAL A 357 -5.18 2.31 -23.36
N PRO A 358 -4.35 2.08 -22.32
CA PRO A 358 -4.01 0.73 -21.89
C PRO A 358 -5.24 -0.12 -21.57
N ALA A 359 -5.21 -1.39 -21.97
CA ALA A 359 -6.33 -2.31 -21.78
C ALA A 359 -6.67 -2.52 -20.29
N ALA A 360 -5.66 -2.62 -19.42
CA ALA A 360 -5.83 -2.66 -17.97
C ALA A 360 -6.58 -1.43 -17.43
N MET A 361 -6.22 -0.23 -17.87
CA MET A 361 -6.88 1.02 -17.47
C MET A 361 -8.34 1.06 -17.94
N THR A 362 -8.60 0.57 -19.15
CA THR A 362 -9.97 0.47 -19.69
C THR A 362 -10.81 -0.51 -18.89
N ALA A 363 -10.26 -1.70 -18.59
CA ALA A 363 -10.94 -2.72 -17.78
C ALA A 363 -11.29 -2.19 -16.39
N GLN A 364 -10.35 -1.53 -15.72
CA GLN A 364 -10.57 -0.86 -14.44
C GLN A 364 -11.69 0.18 -14.55
N ALA A 365 -11.63 1.08 -15.53
CA ALA A 365 -12.63 2.16 -15.69
C ALA A 365 -14.03 1.62 -16.00
N VAL A 366 -14.15 0.54 -16.80
CA VAL A 366 -15.43 -0.15 -17.04
C VAL A 366 -16.00 -0.71 -15.74
N ALA A 367 -15.16 -1.35 -14.92
CA ALA A 367 -15.58 -1.95 -13.66
C ALA A 367 -16.01 -0.89 -12.64
N GLU A 368 -15.22 0.16 -12.44
CA GLU A 368 -15.58 1.27 -11.55
C GLU A 368 -16.85 1.97 -12.01
N TYR A 369 -16.99 2.24 -13.32
CA TYR A 369 -18.20 2.88 -13.85
C TYR A 369 -19.45 2.02 -13.63
N THR A 370 -19.34 0.72 -13.86
CA THR A 370 -20.46 -0.21 -13.66
C THR A 370 -20.85 -0.32 -12.18
N ALA A 371 -19.88 -0.29 -11.26
CA ALA A 371 -20.14 -0.28 -9.82
C ALA A 371 -20.78 1.05 -9.36
N ASN A 372 -20.30 2.18 -9.88
CA ASN A 372 -20.89 3.48 -9.58
C ASN A 372 -22.33 3.60 -10.11
N LEU A 373 -22.65 2.99 -11.25
CA LEU A 373 -24.04 2.90 -11.73
C LEU A 373 -24.90 2.03 -10.81
N GLU A 374 -24.37 0.91 -10.31
CA GLU A 374 -25.08 0.07 -9.34
C GLU A 374 -25.42 0.85 -8.07
N ASP A 375 -24.46 1.59 -7.54
CA ASP A 375 -24.62 2.31 -6.27
C ASP A 375 -25.52 3.53 -6.43
N ALA A 376 -25.31 4.34 -7.47
CA ALA A 376 -26.01 5.60 -7.59
C ALA A 376 -27.32 5.50 -8.39
N GLN A 377 -27.43 4.58 -9.35
CA GLN A 377 -28.51 4.52 -10.35
C GLN A 377 -28.87 3.07 -10.70
N PRO A 378 -29.33 2.27 -9.71
CA PRO A 378 -29.48 0.81 -9.84
C PRO A 378 -30.41 0.36 -10.96
N GLU A 379 -31.34 1.22 -11.39
CA GLU A 379 -32.29 0.99 -12.48
C GLU A 379 -31.67 1.11 -13.88
N MET A 380 -30.48 1.71 -13.99
CA MET A 380 -29.81 1.91 -15.26
C MET A 380 -29.19 0.61 -15.79
N ARG A 381 -29.10 0.51 -17.13
CA ARG A 381 -28.44 -0.61 -17.80
C ARG A 381 -26.98 -0.69 -17.37
N ARG A 382 -26.54 -1.89 -17.03
CA ARG A 382 -25.17 -2.22 -16.63
C ARG A 382 -24.65 -3.40 -17.44
N LEU A 383 -23.33 -3.53 -17.53
CA LEU A 383 -22.71 -4.76 -18.04
C LEU A 383 -22.85 -5.90 -17.01
N PRO A 384 -22.99 -7.16 -17.45
CA PRO A 384 -23.00 -8.31 -16.53
C PRO A 384 -21.70 -8.39 -15.71
N ALA A 385 -21.82 -8.71 -14.42
CA ALA A 385 -20.70 -8.84 -13.50
C ALA A 385 -19.64 -9.83 -14.03
N ASP A 386 -20.05 -10.98 -14.56
CA ASP A 386 -19.15 -11.98 -15.14
C ASP A 386 -18.30 -11.41 -16.28
N THR A 387 -18.88 -10.55 -17.12
CA THR A 387 -18.15 -9.87 -18.22
C THR A 387 -17.13 -8.89 -17.66
N VAL A 388 -17.53 -8.08 -16.68
CA VAL A 388 -16.66 -7.07 -16.05
C VAL A 388 -15.48 -7.73 -15.34
N VAL A 389 -15.75 -8.70 -14.46
CA VAL A 389 -14.73 -9.42 -13.69
C VAL A 389 -13.76 -10.15 -14.62
N ARG A 390 -14.27 -10.88 -15.63
CA ARG A 390 -13.41 -11.58 -16.60
C ARG A 390 -12.49 -10.62 -17.34
N THR A 391 -12.99 -9.45 -17.72
CA THR A 391 -12.20 -8.42 -18.40
C THR A 391 -11.08 -7.90 -17.50
N CYS A 392 -11.34 -7.65 -16.21
CA CYS A 392 -10.31 -7.26 -15.26
C CYS A 392 -9.26 -8.35 -15.04
N LEU A 393 -9.69 -9.59 -14.76
CA LEU A 393 -8.77 -10.70 -14.49
C LEU A 393 -7.87 -11.03 -15.69
N ALA A 394 -8.36 -10.85 -16.92
CA ALA A 394 -7.56 -11.04 -18.13
C ALA A 394 -6.40 -10.04 -18.29
N GLN A 395 -6.39 -8.95 -17.50
CA GLN A 395 -5.34 -7.93 -17.53
C GLN A 395 -4.34 -8.06 -16.38
N ILE A 396 -4.57 -8.98 -15.43
CA ILE A 396 -3.66 -9.19 -14.30
C ILE A 396 -2.41 -9.94 -14.79
N THR A 397 -1.25 -9.37 -14.51
CA THR A 397 0.05 -9.92 -14.94
C THR A 397 0.66 -10.87 -13.92
N GLY A 398 0.24 -10.78 -12.66
CA GLY A 398 0.75 -11.58 -11.55
C GLY A 398 1.98 -10.98 -10.85
N LYS A 399 2.40 -9.78 -11.25
CA LYS A 399 3.46 -9.00 -10.60
C LYS A 399 3.02 -8.41 -9.26
N MET A 400 1.71 -8.25 -9.06
CA MET A 400 1.14 -7.58 -7.88
C MET A 400 1.62 -6.12 -7.72
N ASP A 401 1.88 -5.46 -8.85
CA ASP A 401 2.12 -4.02 -8.89
C ASP A 401 0.83 -3.22 -8.66
N ARG A 402 0.91 -1.89 -8.71
CA ARG A 402 -0.26 -1.01 -8.52
C ARG A 402 -1.37 -1.28 -9.53
N THR A 403 -1.04 -1.67 -10.77
CA THR A 403 -2.03 -1.95 -11.82
C THR A 403 -2.77 -3.24 -11.52
N ASP A 404 -2.06 -4.33 -11.21
CA ASP A 404 -2.66 -5.60 -10.79
C ASP A 404 -3.57 -5.41 -9.57
N LYS A 405 -3.09 -4.65 -8.57
CA LYS A 405 -3.90 -4.29 -7.40
C LYS A 405 -5.18 -3.56 -7.85
N SER A 406 -5.09 -2.43 -8.54
CA SER A 406 -6.28 -1.68 -8.96
C SER A 406 -7.30 -2.52 -9.74
N LEU A 407 -6.85 -3.44 -10.60
CA LEU A 407 -7.72 -4.40 -11.30
C LEU A 407 -8.45 -5.36 -10.35
N ILE A 408 -7.75 -5.91 -9.35
CA ILE A 408 -8.35 -6.79 -8.34
C ILE A 408 -9.39 -6.02 -7.52
N THR A 409 -9.09 -4.79 -7.09
CA THR A 409 -10.07 -3.95 -6.37
C THR A 409 -11.30 -3.70 -7.22
N ALA A 410 -11.11 -3.25 -8.46
CA ALA A 410 -12.22 -2.91 -9.34
C ALA A 410 -13.10 -4.13 -9.68
N ALA A 411 -12.50 -5.32 -9.87
CA ALA A 411 -13.23 -6.57 -10.04
C ALA A 411 -14.00 -6.98 -8.77
N SER A 412 -13.41 -6.77 -7.59
CA SER A 412 -14.03 -7.13 -6.31
C SER A 412 -15.33 -6.38 -6.03
N LEU A 413 -15.52 -5.19 -6.61
CA LEU A 413 -16.78 -4.44 -6.55
C LEU A 413 -17.97 -5.21 -7.14
N HIS A 414 -17.73 -6.20 -7.99
CA HIS A 414 -18.76 -6.97 -8.67
C HIS A 414 -18.91 -8.40 -8.13
N ARG A 415 -18.12 -8.76 -7.11
CA ARG A 415 -18.03 -10.13 -6.56
C ARG A 415 -19.40 -10.70 -6.16
N HIS A 416 -20.28 -9.89 -5.60
CA HIS A 416 -21.62 -10.29 -5.12
C HIS A 416 -22.56 -10.74 -6.25
N ALA A 417 -22.29 -10.33 -7.49
CA ALA A 417 -23.16 -10.57 -8.64
C ALA A 417 -22.55 -11.55 -9.67
N VAL A 418 -21.38 -12.14 -9.37
CA VAL A 418 -20.75 -13.14 -10.25
C VAL A 418 -21.55 -14.45 -10.21
N THR A 419 -21.95 -14.94 -11.39
CA THR A 419 -22.76 -16.17 -11.52
C THR A 419 -21.94 -17.39 -11.95
N ASP A 420 -20.82 -17.19 -12.63
CA ASP A 420 -19.88 -18.26 -13.00
C ASP A 420 -19.01 -18.67 -11.78
N PRO A 421 -19.17 -19.88 -11.22
CA PRO A 421 -18.45 -20.30 -10.03
C PRO A 421 -16.93 -20.45 -10.27
N VAL A 422 -16.50 -20.76 -11.49
CA VAL A 422 -15.07 -20.85 -11.82
C VAL A 422 -14.44 -19.46 -11.83
N LEU A 423 -15.16 -18.47 -12.37
CA LEU A 423 -14.73 -17.08 -12.36
C LEU A 423 -14.69 -16.50 -10.94
N LEU A 424 -15.69 -16.81 -10.11
CA LEU A 424 -15.72 -16.38 -8.71
C LEU A 424 -14.52 -16.96 -7.94
N ALA A 425 -14.23 -18.26 -8.08
CA ALA A 425 -13.07 -18.88 -7.45
C ALA A 425 -11.74 -18.26 -7.90
N ALA A 426 -11.62 -17.91 -9.19
CA ALA A 426 -10.44 -17.22 -9.70
C ALA A 426 -10.29 -15.80 -9.11
N LEU A 427 -11.38 -15.04 -9.00
CA LEU A 427 -11.37 -13.73 -8.34
C LEU A 427 -10.98 -13.86 -6.87
N ASP A 428 -11.56 -14.82 -6.14
CA ASP A 428 -11.27 -15.06 -4.73
C ASP A 428 -9.79 -15.42 -4.49
N SER A 429 -9.18 -16.19 -5.38
CA SER A 429 -7.75 -16.50 -5.30
C SER A 429 -6.88 -15.25 -5.44
N TRP A 430 -7.24 -14.32 -6.34
CA TRP A 430 -6.53 -13.04 -6.48
C TRP A 430 -6.74 -12.12 -5.28
N ILE A 431 -7.96 -12.06 -4.75
CA ILE A 431 -8.26 -11.31 -3.51
C ILE A 431 -7.40 -11.86 -2.37
N ALA A 432 -7.39 -13.18 -2.17
CA ALA A 432 -6.60 -13.84 -1.14
C ALA A 432 -5.11 -13.47 -1.27
N ARG A 433 -4.53 -13.61 -2.47
CA ARG A 433 -3.13 -13.26 -2.73
C ARG A 433 -2.83 -11.79 -2.48
N ARG A 434 -3.74 -10.87 -2.84
CA ARG A 434 -3.58 -9.44 -2.55
C ARG A 434 -3.60 -9.17 -1.04
N THR A 435 -4.48 -9.85 -0.32
CA THR A 435 -4.67 -9.65 1.11
C THR A 435 -3.69 -10.46 1.96
N ASP A 436 -2.83 -11.28 1.35
CA ASP A 436 -1.76 -12.05 2.02
C ASP A 436 -0.59 -11.13 2.41
N ILE A 437 -0.93 -10.10 3.17
CA ILE A 437 -0.02 -9.16 3.79
C ILE A 437 0.08 -9.61 5.25
N PRO A 438 1.29 -9.93 5.73
CA PRO A 438 1.43 -10.42 7.07
C PRO A 438 1.21 -9.26 8.08
N SER A 439 0.78 -9.55 9.32
CA SER A 439 0.40 -8.50 10.28
C SER A 439 1.59 -7.63 10.69
N ALA A 440 1.42 -6.31 10.77
CA ALA A 440 2.47 -5.38 11.13
C ALA A 440 1.86 -4.29 12.03
N SER A 441 2.29 -4.22 13.29
CA SER A 441 1.84 -3.16 14.18
C SER A 441 2.42 -1.83 13.73
N MET A 442 1.57 -0.81 13.58
CA MET A 442 2.06 0.56 13.41
C MET A 442 2.87 0.94 14.66
N PRO A 443 4.13 1.40 14.52
CA PRO A 443 4.87 1.93 15.65
C PRO A 443 4.12 3.14 16.20
N ARG A 444 3.74 3.10 17.48
CA ARG A 444 3.09 4.24 18.13
C ARG A 444 4.13 5.32 18.44
N LEU A 445 3.81 6.58 18.11
CA LEU A 445 4.67 7.74 18.39
C LEU A 445 4.71 8.15 19.87
#